data_AF-A0A2M7DSK5-F1
#
_entry.id   AF-A0A2M7DSK5-F1
#
_cell.length_a   1.000
_cell.length_b   1.000
_cell.length_c   1.000
_cell.angle_alpha   90.00
_cell.angle_beta   90.00
_cell.angle_gamma   90.00
#
_symmetry.space_group_name_H-M   'P 1'
#
loop_
_entity.id
_entity.type
_entity.pdbx_description
1 polymer ?
#
loop_
_entity_poly.entity_id
_entity_poly.type
_entity_poly.pdbx_seq_one_letter_code
_entity_poly.pdbx_strand_id
1 'polypeptide(L)' 'MKTKNRRFYTTAEISKMLGITKNTLFNWEQADKIPKARRDPMNNYRVYTEKDIKKLKSITKR' A
#
# COMPACT_ATOMS: atom_id res chain seq x y z
N MET A 1 -10.08 14.17 19.86
CA MET A 1 -9.78 12.73 19.70
C MET A 1 -9.76 12.40 18.21
N LYS A 2 -8.61 12.11 17.58
CA LYS A 2 -8.57 11.80 16.14
C LYS A 2 -8.93 10.32 15.93
N THR A 3 -10.16 10.06 15.51
CA THR A 3 -10.63 8.78 14.98
C THR A 3 -9.70 8.36 13.84
N LYS A 4 -8.83 7.38 14.12
CA LYS A 4 -7.95 6.78 13.11
C LYS A 4 -8.85 5.93 12.20
N ASN A 5 -9.46 6.54 11.18
CA ASN A 5 -10.10 5.77 10.11
C ASN A 5 -9.08 4.79 9.59
N ARG A 6 -9.35 3.48 9.73
CA ARG A 6 -8.56 2.44 9.08
C ARG A 6 -8.82 2.54 7.58
N ARG A 7 -8.15 3.48 6.92
CA ARG A 7 -8.19 3.62 5.47
C ARG A 7 -7.34 2.52 4.88
N PHE A 8 -7.99 1.70 4.07
CA PHE A 8 -7.34 0.77 3.19
C PHE A 8 -7.17 1.44 1.84
N TYR A 9 -6.06 1.15 1.18
CA TYR A 9 -5.74 1.72 -0.11
C TYR A 9 -5.45 0.60 -1.08
N THR A 10 -6.02 0.71 -2.27
CA THR A 10 -5.76 -0.23 -3.35
C THR A 10 -4.39 -0.01 -3.98
N THR A 11 -3.91 -0.99 -4.71
CA THR A 11 -2.66 -0.87 -5.49
C THR A 11 -2.72 0.32 -6.47
N ALA A 12 -3.89 0.58 -7.04
CA ALA A 12 -4.10 1.69 -7.97
C ALA A 12 -4.01 3.06 -7.27
N GLU A 13 -4.62 3.20 -6.10
CA GLU A 13 -4.54 4.44 -5.32
C GLU A 13 -3.12 4.75 -4.87
N ILE A 14 -2.38 3.74 -4.42
CA ILE A 14 -0.98 3.91 -4.01
C ILE A 14 -0.11 4.31 -5.19
N SER A 15 -0.30 3.65 -6.34
CA SER A 15 0.41 3.97 -7.58
C SER A 15 0.19 5.45 -7.95
N LYS A 16 -1.05 5.94 -7.85
CA LYS A 16 -1.39 7.35 -8.11
C LYS A 16 -0.85 8.30 -7.03
N MET A 17 -0.93 7.93 -5.76
CA MET A 17 -0.49 8.76 -4.63
C MET A 17 1.02 8.94 -4.59
N LEU A 18 1.78 7.85 -4.81
CA LEU A 18 3.23 7.85 -4.75
C LEU A 18 3.87 8.09 -6.10
N GLY A 19 3.09 8.11 -7.19
CA GLY A 19 3.59 8.22 -8.56
C GLY A 19 4.57 7.10 -8.92
N ILE A 20 4.31 5.88 -8.43
CA ILE A 20 5.08 4.66 -8.73
C ILE A 20 4.23 3.70 -9.56
N THR A 21 4.85 2.80 -10.30
CA THR A 21 4.10 1.79 -11.05
C THR A 21 3.63 0.66 -10.13
N LYS A 22 2.59 -0.07 -10.56
CA LYS A 22 2.15 -1.30 -9.87
C LYS A 22 3.29 -2.34 -9.76
N ASN A 23 4.16 -2.38 -10.76
CA ASN A 23 5.30 -3.30 -10.77
C ASN A 23 6.29 -3.01 -9.65
N THR A 24 6.53 -1.73 -9.32
CA THR A 24 7.35 -1.34 -8.17
C THR A 24 6.77 -1.88 -6.86
N LEU A 25 5.45 -1.84 -6.70
CA LEU A 25 4.79 -2.42 -5.52
C LEU A 25 5.00 -3.94 -5.45
N PHE A 26 4.82 -4.65 -6.56
CA PHE A 26 5.04 -6.10 -6.61
C PHE A 26 6.50 -6.47 -6.31
N ASN A 27 7.46 -5.72 -6.84
CA ASN A 27 8.89 -5.92 -6.55
C ASN A 27 9.19 -5.71 -5.07
N TRP A 28 8.54 -4.73 -4.42
CA TRP A 28 8.71 -4.50 -2.98
C TRP A 28 8.01 -5.55 -2.11
N GLU A 29 6.86 -6.09 -2.56
CA GLU A 29 6.24 -7.26 -1.93
C GLU A 29 7.15 -8.50 -2.03
N GLN A 30 7.75 -8.76 -3.20
CA GLN A 30 8.70 -9.87 -3.39
C GLN A 30 9.99 -9.70 -2.59
N ALA A 31 10.47 -8.47 -2.46
CA ALA A 31 11.69 -8.16 -1.71
C ALA A 31 11.47 -8.05 -0.18
N ASP A 32 10.30 -8.45 0.33
CA ASP A 32 9.89 -8.34 1.74
C ASP A 32 10.07 -6.92 2.35
N LYS A 33 10.13 -5.89 1.49
CA LYS A 33 10.24 -4.49 1.93
C LYS A 33 8.92 -4.02 2.53
N ILE A 34 7.81 -4.50 1.99
CA ILE A 34 6.46 -4.29 2.51
C ILE A 34 5.80 -5.64 2.78
N PRO A 35 4.91 -5.73 3.78
CA PRO A 35 4.15 -6.96 3.99
C PRO A 35 3.23 -7.22 2.80
N LYS A 36 2.93 -8.51 2.56
CA LYS A 36 2.00 -8.93 1.50
C LYS A 36 0.67 -8.20 1.64
N ALA A 37 0.16 -7.69 0.51
CA ALA A 37 -1.12 -7.02 0.47
C ALA A 37 -2.21 -7.92 1.03
N ARG A 38 -3.06 -7.35 1.89
CA ARG A 38 -4.25 -8.05 2.35
C ARG A 38 -5.24 -8.13 1.20
N ARG A 39 -6.03 -9.20 1.16
CA ARG A 39 -7.14 -9.29 0.22
C ARG A 39 -8.40 -8.86 0.94
N ASP A 40 -9.12 -7.94 0.33
CA ASP A 40 -10.40 -7.50 0.84
C ASP A 40 -11.40 -8.69 0.78
N PRO A 41 -12.10 -9.02 1.87
CA PRO A 41 -13.01 -10.17 1.89
C PRO A 41 -14.23 -9.99 0.99
N MET A 42 -14.60 -8.75 0.64
CA MET A 42 -15.76 -8.44 -0.18
C MET A 42 -15.45 -8.61 -1.67
N ASN A 43 -14.30 -8.09 -2.12
CA ASN A 43 -13.98 -7.98 -3.55
C ASN A 43 -12.64 -8.63 -3.96
N ASN A 44 -11.95 -9.31 -3.04
CA ASN A 44 -10.67 -9.99 -3.24
C ASN A 44 -9.54 -9.10 -3.80
N TYR A 45 -9.71 -7.77 -3.74
CA TYR A 45 -8.71 -6.81 -4.19
C TYR A 45 -7.54 -6.72 -3.20
N ARG A 46 -6.35 -6.42 -3.73
CA ARG A 46 -5.17 -6.11 -2.92
C ARG A 46 -5.32 -4.74 -2.27
N VAL A 47 -5.42 -4.78 -0.95
CA VAL A 47 -5.52 -3.62 -0.08
C VAL A 47 -4.33 -3.53 0.86
N TYR A 48 -3.89 -2.31 1.07
CA TYR A 48 -2.77 -1.96 1.93
C TYR A 48 -3.25 -1.04 3.03
N THR A 49 -2.59 -1.14 4.18
CA THR A 49 -2.88 -0.30 5.33
C THR A 49 -2.08 0.99 5.28
N GLU A 50 -2.49 1.95 6.11
CA GLU A 50 -1.77 3.19 6.31
C GLU A 50 -0.31 2.97 6.77
N LYS A 51 -0.02 1.88 7.50
CA LYS A 51 1.34 1.50 7.90
C LYS A 51 2.21 1.17 6.68
N ASP A 52 1.64 0.43 5.73
CA ASP A 52 2.33 0.04 4.50
C ASP A 52 2.64 1.29 3.68
N ILE A 53 1.67 2.20 3.53
CA ILE A 53 1.89 3.48 2.86
C ILE A 53 2.98 4.31 3.53
N LYS A 54 3.01 4.39 4.87
CA LYS A 54 4.09 5.11 5.56
C LYS A 54 5.46 4.53 5.24
N LYS A 55 5.57 3.19 5.21
CA LYS A 55 6.80 2.50 4.82
C LYS A 55 7.15 2.78 3.35
N LEU A 56 6.16 2.70 2.45
CA LEU A 56 6.32 3.02 1.03
C LEU A 56 6.83 4.46 0.84
N LYS A 57 6.22 5.44 1.52
CA LYS A 57 6.65 6.84 1.50
C LYS A 57 8.11 6.99 1.92
N SER A 58 8.51 6.30 2.99
CA SER A 58 9.90 6.33 3.47
C SER A 58 10.89 5.76 2.46
N ILE A 59 10.48 4.74 1.69
CA ILE A 59 11.31 4.13 0.63
C ILE A 59 11.44 5.07 -0.57
N THR A 60 10.34 5.71 -0.99
CA THR A 60 10.37 6.65 -2.13
C THR A 60 11.07 7.97 -1.84
N LYS A 61 11.28 8.35 -0.57
CA LYS A 61 11.86 9.66 -0.16
C LYS A 61 11.20 10.88 -0.88
N ARG A 62 9.86 10.86 -0.99
CA ARG A 62 9.08 12.02 -1.45
C ARG A 62 8.38 12.69 -0.28
#